data_AF-A0A0P7VYB1-F1
#
_entry.id   AF-A0A0P7VYB1-F1
#
_cell.length_a   1.000
_cell.length_b   1.000
_cell.length_c   1.000
_cell.angle_alpha   90.00
_cell.angle_beta   90.00
_cell.angle_gamma   90.00
#
_symmetry.space_group_name_H-M   'P 1'
#
loop_
_entity.id
_entity.type
_entity.pdbx_description
1 polymer ?
#
loop_
_entity_poly.entity_id
_entity_poly.type
_entity_poly.pdbx_seq_one_letter_code
_entity_poly.pdbx_strand_id
1 'polypeptide(L)'
;QKKDEESAGGNRSGAGGKKASAAQLRIQKDINELNLPKTCEIVFPDQDDLLNFKLIISPDEGFYKGGRFVFSFKVGQGYPHDPPKVKCETMVYHPNIDLEGNVCLNILREDWKPVLTVNSIIYGLQYLFLEPNPEDPLNKDAAEVLQSNRRLFEQN
;
A
#
# COMPACT_ATOMS: atom_id res chain seq x y z
N GLN A 1 -37.21 39.06 -45.96
CA GLN A 1 -35.97 39.88 -45.93
C GLN A 1 -35.60 40.00 -44.45
N LYS A 2 -34.81 39.08 -43.91
CA LYS A 2 -33.34 39.16 -43.76
C LYS A 2 -32.88 40.50 -43.18
N LYS A 3 -32.43 40.47 -41.92
CA LYS A 3 -31.18 41.09 -41.45
C LYS A 3 -30.78 40.42 -40.14
N ASP A 4 -29.85 39.49 -40.28
CA ASP A 4 -28.94 39.02 -39.24
C ASP A 4 -27.96 40.15 -38.92
N GLU A 5 -27.61 40.32 -37.64
CA GLU A 5 -26.34 40.93 -37.25
C GLU A 5 -25.87 40.32 -35.93
N GLU A 6 -24.70 39.69 -36.01
CA GLU A 6 -23.95 39.04 -34.96
C GLU A 6 -23.40 40.03 -33.93
N SER A 7 -23.24 39.55 -32.69
CA SER A 7 -21.94 39.49 -31.98
C SER A 7 -22.12 39.74 -30.48
N ALA A 8 -21.73 38.76 -29.68
CA ALA A 8 -20.70 38.96 -28.65
C ALA A 8 -20.41 37.62 -27.98
N GLY A 9 -19.22 37.08 -28.28
CA GLY A 9 -18.66 35.92 -27.65
C GLY A 9 -18.49 36.13 -26.15
N GLY A 10 -19.01 35.18 -25.38
CA GLY A 10 -18.71 34.99 -23.97
C GLY A 10 -18.46 33.52 -23.73
N ASN A 11 -17.34 32.99 -24.26
CA ASN A 11 -16.89 31.65 -23.93
C ASN A 11 -16.43 31.67 -22.47
N ARG A 12 -17.39 31.55 -21.53
CA ARG A 12 -17.10 31.17 -20.16
C ARG A 12 -16.58 29.74 -20.22
N SER A 13 -15.26 29.61 -20.36
CA SER A 13 -14.53 28.42 -19.97
C SER A 13 -14.81 28.19 -18.49
N GLY A 14 -15.89 27.45 -18.22
CA GLY A 14 -16.17 26.95 -16.89
C GLY A 14 -14.94 26.18 -16.43
N ALA A 15 -14.37 26.61 -15.31
CA ALA A 15 -13.48 25.79 -14.52
C ALA A 15 -14.29 24.58 -14.01
N GLY A 16 -14.49 23.61 -14.89
CA GLY A 16 -15.05 22.31 -14.55
C GLY A 16 -14.01 21.59 -13.73
N GLY A 17 -14.03 21.79 -12.42
CA GLY A 17 -13.24 20.99 -11.49
C GLY A 17 -13.49 19.52 -11.83
N LYS A 18 -12.43 18.79 -12.20
CA LYS A 18 -12.53 17.35 -12.48
C LYS A 18 -13.18 16.71 -11.26
N LYS A 19 -14.34 16.06 -11.44
CA LYS A 19 -14.98 15.32 -10.36
C LYS A 19 -14.01 14.25 -9.86
N ALA A 20 -13.78 14.20 -8.55
CA ALA A 20 -12.96 13.17 -7.92
C ALA A 20 -13.52 11.77 -8.27
N SER A 21 -12.63 10.83 -8.59
CA SER A 21 -13.03 9.44 -8.85
C SER A 21 -13.49 8.76 -7.56
N ALA A 22 -14.23 7.65 -7.68
CA ALA A 22 -14.62 6.85 -6.52
C ALA A 22 -13.39 6.39 -5.71
N ALA A 23 -12.31 6.00 -6.40
CA ALA A 23 -11.04 5.67 -5.78
C ALA A 23 -10.45 6.86 -5.01
N GLN A 24 -10.47 8.08 -5.58
CA GLN A 24 -9.97 9.29 -4.91
C GLN A 24 -10.76 9.61 -3.65
N LEU A 25 -12.09 9.55 -3.71
CA LEU A 25 -12.95 9.79 -2.56
C LEU A 25 -12.72 8.74 -1.45
N ARG A 26 -12.55 7.48 -1.86
CA ARG A 26 -12.34 6.39 -0.92
C ARG A 26 -10.95 6.44 -0.28
N ILE A 27 -9.89 6.65 -1.04
CA ILE A 27 -8.54 6.75 -0.49
C ILE A 27 -8.41 7.96 0.44
N GLN A 28 -9.00 9.10 0.10
CA GLN A 28 -9.01 10.27 0.97
C GLN A 28 -9.61 9.95 2.34
N LYS A 29 -10.72 9.20 2.37
CA LYS A 29 -11.33 8.73 3.61
C LYS A 29 -10.38 7.82 4.38
N ASP A 30 -9.83 6.80 3.73
CA ASP A 30 -8.95 5.83 4.36
C ASP A 30 -7.67 6.47 4.92
N ILE A 31 -7.10 7.46 4.23
CA ILE A 31 -5.93 8.24 4.69
C ILE A 31 -6.29 9.12 5.90
N ASN A 32 -7.47 9.77 5.90
CA ASN A 32 -7.92 10.61 7.01
C ASN A 32 -8.24 9.80 8.27
N GLU A 33 -8.59 8.52 8.13
CA GLU A 33 -8.92 7.60 9.22
C GLU A 33 -7.72 6.69 9.60
N LEU A 34 -6.50 7.00 9.15
CA LEU A 34 -5.32 6.23 9.50
C LEU A 34 -5.08 6.21 11.01
N ASN A 35 -4.77 5.03 11.51
CA ASN A 35 -4.36 4.80 12.89
C ASN A 35 -3.07 3.99 12.86
N LEU A 36 -1.94 4.69 12.75
CA LEU A 36 -0.65 4.06 12.55
C LEU A 36 -0.07 3.53 13.88
N PRO A 37 0.43 2.28 13.90
CA PRO A 37 1.33 1.83 14.95
C PRO A 37 2.54 2.75 15.09
N LYS A 38 3.14 2.84 16.29
CA LYS A 38 4.36 3.66 16.51
C LYS A 38 5.55 3.25 15.65
N THR A 39 5.57 1.99 15.22
CA THR A 39 6.58 1.40 14.35
C THR A 39 6.34 1.72 12.87
N CYS A 40 5.26 2.44 12.53
CA CYS A 40 4.86 2.71 11.16
C CYS A 40 4.83 4.21 10.87
N GLU A 41 5.33 4.60 9.70
CA GLU A 41 5.32 5.96 9.20
C GLU A 41 4.82 5.96 7.74
N ILE A 42 3.96 6.92 7.37
CA ILE A 42 3.51 7.11 5.99
C ILE A 42 4.16 8.37 5.40
N VAL A 43 4.64 8.27 4.17
CA VAL A 43 5.28 9.38 3.45
C VAL A 43 4.61 9.54 2.10
N PHE A 44 4.18 10.76 1.78
CA PHE A 44 3.65 11.15 0.49
C PHE A 44 4.73 11.95 -0.26
N PRO A 45 5.38 11.37 -1.30
CA PRO A 45 6.39 12.09 -2.08
C PRO A 45 5.81 13.32 -2.79
N ASP A 46 4.54 13.24 -3.19
CA ASP A 46 3.74 14.35 -3.70
C ASP A 46 2.51 14.49 -2.78
N GLN A 47 2.31 15.66 -2.19
CA GLN A 47 1.20 15.91 -1.26
C GLN A 47 -0.16 15.98 -1.96
N ASP A 48 -0.19 16.21 -3.27
CA ASP A 48 -1.42 16.23 -4.06
C ASP A 48 -1.78 14.83 -4.60
N ASP A 49 -0.87 13.84 -4.48
CA ASP A 49 -1.08 12.46 -4.93
C ASP A 49 -1.26 11.49 -3.76
N LEU A 50 -2.51 11.32 -3.34
CA LEU A 50 -2.87 10.33 -2.31
C LEU A 50 -2.89 8.89 -2.82
N LEU A 51 -2.75 8.66 -4.13
CA LEU A 51 -2.81 7.32 -4.72
C LEU A 51 -1.43 6.64 -4.72
N ASN A 52 -0.34 7.40 -4.57
CA ASN A 52 1.01 6.88 -4.52
C ASN A 52 1.72 7.38 -3.26
N PHE A 53 2.01 6.47 -2.35
CA PHE A 53 2.69 6.80 -1.10
C PHE A 53 3.62 5.68 -0.66
N LYS A 54 4.43 5.95 0.36
CA LYS A 54 5.31 4.97 0.97
C LYS A 54 4.87 4.71 2.40
N LEU A 55 4.94 3.45 2.81
CA LEU A 55 4.88 3.04 4.21
C LEU A 55 6.28 2.64 4.64
N ILE A 56 6.69 3.06 5.83
CA ILE A 56 7.92 2.61 6.45
C ILE A 56 7.58 1.89 7.73
N ILE A 57 8.09 0.67 7.88
CA ILE A 57 7.94 -0.14 9.09
C ILE A 57 9.30 -0.29 9.75
N SER A 58 9.39 0.07 11.02
CA SER A 58 10.59 -0.06 11.87
C SER A 58 10.23 -0.93 13.09
N PRO A 59 10.30 -2.27 13.00
CA PRO A 59 9.91 -3.16 14.08
C PRO A 59 10.76 -2.92 15.35
N ASP A 60 10.12 -2.94 16.51
CA ASP A 60 10.73 -2.77 17.82
C ASP A 60 10.86 -4.08 18.62
N GLU A 61 10.36 -5.18 18.04
CA GLU A 61 10.42 -6.54 18.55
C GLU A 61 10.50 -7.57 17.41
N GLY A 62 10.60 -8.87 17.76
CA GLY A 62 10.71 -9.96 16.79
C GLY A 62 12.08 -10.04 16.10
N PHE A 63 12.19 -10.92 15.10
CA PHE A 63 13.43 -11.18 14.35
C PHE A 63 13.99 -9.94 13.65
N TYR A 64 13.11 -9.04 13.23
CA TYR A 64 13.46 -7.88 12.42
C TYR A 64 13.61 -6.59 13.22
N LYS A 65 13.71 -6.71 14.56
CA LYS A 65 13.87 -5.58 15.47
C LYS A 65 15.06 -4.70 15.06
N GLY A 66 14.83 -3.40 14.99
CA GLY A 66 15.84 -2.41 14.61
C GLY A 66 16.08 -2.29 13.10
N GLY A 67 15.39 -3.10 12.29
CA GLY A 67 15.33 -2.93 10.84
C GLY A 67 14.46 -1.74 10.43
N ARG A 68 14.55 -1.36 9.15
CA ARG A 68 13.73 -0.33 8.52
C ARG A 68 13.34 -0.78 7.12
N PHE A 69 12.06 -1.02 6.90
CA PHE A 69 11.52 -1.61 5.68
C PHE A 69 10.57 -0.64 4.99
N VAL A 70 10.86 -0.31 3.74
CA VAL A 70 10.09 0.64 2.94
C VAL A 70 9.20 -0.12 1.97
N PHE A 71 7.92 0.24 1.94
CA PHE A 71 6.93 -0.31 1.03
C PHE A 71 6.34 0.80 0.18
N SER A 72 6.26 0.59 -1.13
CA SER A 72 5.51 1.46 -2.03
C SER A 72 4.06 0.98 -2.13
N PHE A 73 3.13 1.93 -2.08
CA PHE A 73 1.71 1.72 -2.30
C PHE A 73 1.30 2.44 -3.59
N LYS A 74 0.53 1.73 -4.43
CA LYS A 74 -0.09 2.28 -5.62
C LYS A 74 -1.56 1.88 -5.69
N VAL A 75 -2.43 2.86 -5.44
CA VAL A 75 -3.88 2.70 -5.46
C VAL A 75 -4.38 2.89 -6.90
N GLY A 76 -5.04 1.85 -7.43
CA GLY A 76 -5.63 1.89 -8.77
C GLY A 76 -6.99 2.58 -8.80
N GLN A 77 -7.49 2.90 -10.00
CA GLN A 77 -8.83 3.50 -10.17
C GLN A 77 -9.98 2.53 -9.81
N GLY A 78 -9.71 1.23 -9.73
CA GLY A 78 -10.67 0.22 -9.27
C GLY A 78 -10.82 0.16 -7.75
N TYR A 79 -10.03 0.92 -6.97
CA TYR A 79 -10.15 0.93 -5.51
C TYR A 79 -11.54 1.44 -5.08
N PRO A 80 -12.24 0.77 -4.15
CA PRO A 80 -11.80 -0.35 -3.29
C PRO A 80 -12.16 -1.76 -3.81
N HIS A 81 -12.66 -1.90 -5.03
CA HIS A 81 -12.96 -3.23 -5.59
C HIS A 81 -11.69 -4.04 -5.85
N ASP A 82 -10.66 -3.38 -6.36
CA ASP A 82 -9.31 -3.93 -6.47
C ASP A 82 -8.44 -3.50 -5.28
N PRO A 83 -7.55 -4.36 -4.76
CA PRO A 83 -6.60 -3.97 -3.73
C PRO A 83 -5.55 -2.99 -4.27
N PRO A 84 -4.94 -2.16 -3.40
CA PRO A 84 -3.72 -1.43 -3.74
C PRO A 84 -2.59 -2.39 -4.11
N LYS A 85 -1.74 -1.99 -5.05
CA LYS A 85 -0.49 -2.70 -5.32
C LYS A 85 0.55 -2.28 -4.28
N VAL A 86 1.15 -3.26 -3.61
CA VAL A 86 2.19 -3.03 -2.61
C VAL A 86 3.46 -3.77 -3.00
N LYS A 87 4.62 -3.09 -2.89
CA LYS A 87 5.94 -3.69 -3.06
C LYS A 87 6.89 -3.26 -1.95
N CYS A 88 7.67 -4.21 -1.42
CA CYS A 88 8.82 -3.90 -0.58
C CYS A 88 9.95 -3.34 -1.45
N GLU A 89 10.49 -2.19 -1.09
CA GLU A 89 11.67 -1.59 -1.74
C GLU A 89 12.96 -1.98 -1.01
N THR A 90 12.86 -2.48 0.22
CA THR A 90 13.99 -2.92 1.02
C THR A 90 14.25 -4.40 0.80
N MET A 91 15.46 -4.74 0.35
CA MET A 91 15.90 -6.14 0.28
C MET A 91 15.91 -6.73 1.69
N VAL A 92 15.25 -7.87 1.88
CA VAL A 92 15.07 -8.49 3.19
C VAL A 92 15.03 -10.01 3.06
N TYR A 93 15.64 -10.71 4.01
CA TYR A 93 15.50 -12.15 4.16
C TYR A 93 14.20 -12.45 4.92
N HIS A 94 13.11 -12.74 4.20
CA HIS A 94 11.79 -12.92 4.81
C HIS A 94 10.97 -13.98 4.06
N PRO A 95 10.30 -14.94 4.74
CA PRO A 95 9.48 -15.98 4.09
C PRO A 95 8.45 -15.44 3.08
N ASN A 96 7.75 -14.36 3.45
CA ASN A 96 6.67 -13.78 2.65
C ASN A 96 7.08 -12.63 1.71
N ILE A 97 8.38 -12.32 1.55
CA ILE A 97 8.86 -11.26 0.66
C ILE A 97 9.99 -11.82 -0.22
N ASP A 98 9.87 -11.67 -1.54
CA ASP A 98 10.94 -12.08 -2.48
C ASP A 98 11.95 -10.98 -2.77
N LEU A 99 12.99 -11.32 -3.54
CA LEU A 99 14.09 -10.41 -3.90
C LEU A 99 13.64 -9.29 -4.85
N GLU A 100 12.53 -9.50 -5.58
CA GLU A 100 11.87 -8.51 -6.44
C GLU A 100 10.89 -7.60 -5.68
N GLY A 101 10.78 -7.78 -4.35
CA GLY A 101 9.98 -6.98 -3.45
C GLY A 101 8.48 -7.30 -3.49
N ASN A 102 8.07 -8.41 -4.10
CA ASN A 102 6.69 -8.86 -4.05
C ASN A 102 6.38 -9.36 -2.63
N VAL A 103 5.16 -9.11 -2.17
CA VAL A 103 4.71 -9.45 -0.81
C VAL A 103 3.60 -10.50 -0.90
N CYS A 104 3.69 -11.53 -0.08
CA CYS A 104 2.62 -12.49 0.16
C CYS A 104 1.85 -12.08 1.41
N LEU A 105 0.76 -11.36 1.19
CA LEU A 105 -0.23 -11.01 2.21
C LEU A 105 -1.60 -11.32 1.60
N ASN A 106 -2.34 -12.25 2.18
CA ASN A 106 -3.62 -12.76 1.68
C ASN A 106 -4.64 -11.66 1.36
N ILE A 107 -4.73 -10.63 2.21
CA ILE A 107 -5.65 -9.50 2.00
C ILE A 107 -5.24 -8.58 0.84
N LEU A 108 -4.06 -8.74 0.24
CA LEU A 108 -3.69 -8.08 -1.03
C LEU A 108 -4.04 -8.94 -2.26
N ARG A 109 -4.65 -10.11 -2.06
CA ARG A 109 -4.93 -11.12 -3.08
C ARG A 109 -6.35 -11.67 -2.90
N GLU A 110 -6.49 -12.97 -2.60
CA GLU A 110 -7.76 -13.70 -2.53
C GLU A 110 -8.68 -13.23 -1.41
N ASP A 111 -8.14 -12.72 -0.31
CA ASP A 111 -8.92 -12.28 0.85
C ASP A 111 -9.25 -10.78 0.82
N TRP A 112 -8.88 -10.07 -0.26
CA TRP A 112 -9.26 -8.68 -0.42
C TRP A 112 -10.78 -8.54 -0.48
N LYS A 113 -11.31 -7.60 0.30
CA LYS A 113 -12.73 -7.22 0.28
C LYS A 113 -12.81 -5.70 0.28
N PRO A 114 -13.77 -5.07 -0.43
CA PRO A 114 -13.91 -3.62 -0.46
C PRO A 114 -14.13 -2.95 0.90
N VAL A 115 -14.46 -3.71 1.95
CA VAL A 115 -14.58 -3.22 3.32
C VAL A 115 -13.21 -2.98 3.99
N LEU A 116 -12.15 -3.65 3.52
CA LEU A 116 -10.80 -3.45 4.02
C LEU A 116 -10.27 -2.08 3.58
N THR A 117 -9.37 -1.53 4.39
CA THR A 117 -8.81 -0.19 4.22
C THR A 117 -7.29 -0.23 4.17
N VAL A 118 -6.67 0.93 3.92
CA VAL A 118 -5.21 1.08 4.04
C VAL A 118 -4.71 0.67 5.43
N ASN A 119 -5.44 0.99 6.52
CA ASN A 119 -5.09 0.52 7.86
C ASN A 119 -5.02 -1.01 7.93
N SER A 120 -5.99 -1.73 7.35
CA SER A 120 -5.99 -3.20 7.35
C SER A 120 -4.72 -3.76 6.71
N ILE A 121 -4.26 -3.16 5.62
CA ILE A 121 -3.03 -3.55 4.93
C ILE A 121 -1.81 -3.24 5.79
N ILE A 122 -1.73 -2.04 6.40
CA ILE A 122 -0.61 -1.63 7.25
C ILE A 122 -0.44 -2.60 8.43
N TYR A 123 -1.52 -2.95 9.12
CA TYR A 123 -1.48 -3.93 10.20
C TYR A 123 -1.07 -5.33 9.71
N GLY A 124 -1.55 -5.74 8.53
CA GLY A 124 -1.14 -7.01 7.91
C GLY A 124 0.36 -7.05 7.60
N LEU A 125 0.91 -5.96 7.03
CA LEU A 125 2.34 -5.85 6.74
C LEU A 125 3.18 -5.81 8.01
N GLN A 126 2.75 -5.08 9.05
CA GLN A 126 3.44 -5.07 10.33
C GLN A 126 3.46 -6.48 10.94
N TYR A 127 2.34 -7.19 10.88
CA TYR A 127 2.22 -8.53 11.45
C TYR A 127 3.16 -9.55 10.78
N LEU A 128 3.44 -9.42 9.48
CA LEU A 128 4.42 -10.28 8.80
C LEU A 128 5.82 -10.20 9.46
N PHE A 129 6.23 -9.04 9.96
CA PHE A 129 7.51 -8.90 10.67
C PHE A 129 7.48 -9.43 12.11
N LEU A 130 6.31 -9.59 12.71
CA LEU A 130 6.16 -10.17 14.04
C LEU A 130 6.12 -11.70 13.96
N GLU A 131 5.26 -12.21 13.07
CA GLU A 131 5.02 -13.64 12.87
C GLU A 131 5.04 -13.97 11.38
N PRO A 132 6.25 -14.22 10.80
CA PRO A 132 6.36 -14.63 9.41
C PRO A 132 5.62 -15.95 9.16
N ASN A 133 4.91 -16.03 8.03
CA ASN A 133 4.08 -17.19 7.70
C ASN A 133 4.83 -18.18 6.79
N PRO A 134 5.11 -19.41 7.23
CA PRO A 134 5.81 -20.41 6.42
C PRO A 134 4.91 -21.22 5.45
N GLU A 135 3.57 -21.09 5.52
CA GLU A 135 2.64 -21.98 4.79
C GLU A 135 2.55 -21.69 3.28
N ASP A 136 2.69 -20.43 2.86
CA ASP A 136 2.76 -20.02 1.44
C ASP A 136 3.86 -18.96 1.21
N PRO A 137 5.14 -19.36 1.30
CA PRO A 137 6.26 -18.44 1.27
C PRO A 137 6.68 -18.12 -0.17
N LEU A 138 7.06 -16.87 -0.41
CA LEU A 138 7.75 -16.48 -1.64
C LEU A 138 9.22 -16.88 -1.59
N ASN A 139 9.81 -16.83 -0.39
CA ASN A 139 11.17 -17.28 -0.12
C ASN A 139 11.13 -18.62 0.63
N LYS A 140 11.21 -19.71 -0.13
CA LYS A 140 11.13 -21.08 0.39
C LYS A 140 12.27 -21.41 1.34
N ASP A 141 13.49 -20.96 1.03
CA ASP A 141 14.67 -21.20 1.86
C ASP A 141 14.50 -20.54 3.23
N ALA A 142 14.02 -19.29 3.27
CA ALA A 142 13.72 -18.59 4.52
C ALA A 142 12.64 -19.31 5.35
N ALA A 143 11.59 -19.80 4.69
CA ALA A 143 10.51 -20.53 5.37
C ALA A 143 10.97 -21.90 5.91
N GLU A 144 11.83 -22.61 5.18
CA GLU A 144 12.40 -23.89 5.61
C GLU A 144 13.30 -23.68 6.85
N VAL A 145 14.15 -22.66 6.84
CA VAL A 145 15.01 -22.35 7.99
C VAL A 145 14.17 -21.91 9.20
N LEU A 146 13.12 -21.11 9.00
CA LEU A 146 12.21 -20.72 10.08
C LEU A 146 11.56 -21.92 10.78
N GLN A 147 11.10 -22.91 9.99
CA GLN A 147 10.45 -24.11 10.52
C GLN A 147 11.44 -25.10 11.16
N SER A 148 12.59 -25.31 10.52
CA SER A 148 13.56 -26.33 10.92
C SER A 148 14.51 -25.86 12.02
N ASN A 149 14.90 -24.59 12.01
CA ASN A 149 15.87 -24.03 12.95
C ASN A 149 15.66 -22.53 13.18
N ARG A 150 14.74 -22.22 14.11
CA ARG A 150 14.39 -20.85 14.51
C ARG A 150 15.61 -19.99 14.90
N ARG A 151 16.62 -20.58 15.53
CA ARG A 151 17.83 -19.85 15.95
C ARG A 151 18.72 -19.50 14.76
N LEU A 152 18.83 -20.39 13.78
CA LEU A 152 19.55 -20.08 12.55
C LEU A 152 18.81 -19.01 11.75
N PHE A 153 17.47 -19.06 11.71
CA PHE A 153 16.66 -18.03 11.08
C PHE A 153 16.93 -16.64 11.69
N GLU A 154 16.98 -16.54 13.02
CA GLU A 154 17.30 -15.29 13.72
C GLU A 154 18.72 -14.76 13.46
N GLN A 155 19.66 -15.64 13.10
CA GLN A 155 21.05 -15.27 12.81
C GLN A 155 21.27 -14.80 11.37
N ASN A 156 20.42 -15.24 10.44
CA ASN A 156 20.51 -14.93 9.00
C ASN A 156 19.91 -13.55 8.70
#